data_AF-A0A1Q5N938-F1
#
_entry.id   AF-A0A1Q5N938-F1
#
_cell.length_a   1.000
_cell.length_b   1.000
_cell.length_c   1.000
_cell.angle_alpha   90.00
_cell.angle_beta   90.00
_cell.angle_gamma   90.00
#
_symmetry.space_group_name_H-M   'P 1'
#
loop_
_entity.id
_entity.type
_entity.pdbx_description
1 polymer ?
#
loop_
_entity_poly.entity_id
_entity_poly.type
_entity_poly.pdbx_seq_one_letter_code
_entity_poly.pdbx_strand_id
1 'polypeptide(L)'
;MSAAEERGTGRAEEWVGPALAAVVERISVTEAEVGARFPLYAEPGTGRWTTTGRGSWTGGFWAGLLWLRARTTGGEAHRRAAAACTARLAPWVGADTATRGLIFWYGTALAGDDTAAAALRAGAARACLAARDPGLGLVPWGDALGGPRMLARVDGVPGMVPLLAGAGPGGAVAAAAHLHRHLDLCLEGGDPAGDPPRELPGGATGKPAARPLPPPVWRFDGESGWLPCEDPPAGWSRGRAWLLLAVADALLLPEVVRALPPTTAAAHGRTGPAGGAAPAGAPDPSGGPGGTERLRGLVERLLVDGELAGGPLVPAADVGRAAGPCDTSAAAITAVALLKLTRVLPGPRAAECSDRARAILRRLVDAHLSGPGRARPAGMLLDGCYDAGKGLAVRHELVWGDFFLALALAALAGAVDLTRV
;
A
#
# COMPACT_ATOMS: atom_id res chain seq x y z
N MET A 1 1.29 2.55 -33.14
CA MET A 1 2.62 2.78 -32.54
C MET A 1 3.66 2.46 -33.59
N SER A 2 4.57 3.39 -33.85
CA SER A 2 5.60 3.22 -34.88
C SER A 2 6.78 2.40 -34.33
N ALA A 3 7.44 1.60 -35.17
CA ALA A 3 8.66 0.87 -34.82
C ALA A 3 9.82 1.78 -34.35
N ALA A 4 9.72 3.11 -34.51
CA ALA A 4 10.64 4.09 -33.93
C ALA A 4 10.32 4.41 -32.45
N GLU A 5 9.05 4.41 -32.04
CA GLU A 5 8.62 4.59 -30.65
C GLU A 5 8.94 3.33 -29.81
N GLU A 6 8.77 2.14 -30.38
CA GLU A 6 9.18 0.87 -29.74
C GLU A 6 10.70 0.75 -29.57
N ARG A 7 11.49 1.24 -30.53
CA ARG A 7 12.96 1.29 -30.42
C ARG A 7 13.48 2.37 -29.47
N GLY A 8 12.76 3.50 -29.35
CA GLY A 8 13.10 4.58 -28.42
C GLY A 8 12.76 4.27 -26.95
N THR A 9 11.62 3.61 -26.72
CA THR A 9 11.22 3.11 -25.38
C THR A 9 12.05 1.90 -24.95
N GLY A 10 12.39 0.99 -25.88
CA GLY A 10 13.25 -0.16 -25.61
C GLY A 10 14.67 0.19 -25.14
N ARG A 11 15.24 1.33 -25.58
CA ARG A 11 16.55 1.83 -25.11
C ARG A 11 16.47 2.57 -23.76
N ALA A 12 15.35 3.22 -23.47
CA ALA A 12 15.16 3.99 -22.24
C ALA A 12 14.95 3.12 -20.99
N GLU A 13 14.54 1.86 -21.18
CA GLU A 13 14.26 0.90 -20.09
C GLU A 13 15.30 -0.23 -19.99
N GLU A 14 16.46 -0.12 -20.65
CA GLU A 14 17.54 -1.13 -20.63
C GLU A 14 18.01 -1.48 -19.20
N TRP A 15 17.80 -0.60 -18.24
CA TRP A 15 18.16 -0.80 -16.83
C TRP A 15 17.20 -1.68 -16.04
N VAL A 16 15.95 -1.83 -16.50
CA VAL A 16 14.91 -2.56 -15.76
C VAL A 16 15.26 -4.04 -15.68
N GLY A 17 15.68 -4.65 -16.79
CA GLY A 17 16.04 -6.07 -16.86
C GLY A 17 17.18 -6.44 -15.89
N PRO A 18 18.35 -5.79 -15.97
CA PRO A 18 19.45 -6.02 -15.04
C PRO A 18 19.10 -5.76 -13.57
N ALA A 19 18.34 -4.71 -13.28
CA ALA A 19 17.90 -4.41 -11.91
C ALA A 19 16.97 -5.51 -11.37
N LEU A 20 15.99 -5.95 -12.17
CA LEU A 20 15.10 -7.05 -11.80
C LEU A 20 15.90 -8.35 -11.57
N ALA A 21 16.85 -8.66 -12.44
CA ALA A 21 17.70 -9.84 -12.29
C ALA A 21 18.52 -9.80 -10.98
N ALA A 22 19.07 -8.63 -10.61
CA ALA A 22 19.80 -8.46 -9.36
C ALA A 22 18.91 -8.67 -8.13
N VAL A 23 17.70 -8.12 -8.13
CA VAL A 23 16.73 -8.30 -7.03
C VAL A 23 16.27 -9.77 -6.96
N VAL A 24 16.01 -10.41 -8.11
CA VAL A 24 15.63 -11.84 -8.16
C VAL A 24 16.75 -12.74 -7.64
N GLU A 25 18.01 -12.43 -7.95
CA GLU A 25 19.15 -13.15 -7.38
C GLU A 25 19.26 -12.92 -5.86
N ARG A 26 19.02 -11.69 -5.39
CA ARG A 26 18.96 -11.39 -3.95
C ARG A 26 17.90 -12.22 -3.23
N ILE A 27 16.76 -12.51 -3.86
CA ILE A 27 15.74 -13.42 -3.31
C ILE A 27 16.33 -14.83 -3.11
N SER A 28 17.09 -15.35 -4.07
CA SER A 28 17.73 -16.67 -3.94
C SER A 28 18.78 -16.71 -2.82
N VAL A 29 19.61 -15.67 -2.71
CA VAL A 29 20.57 -15.53 -1.60
C VAL A 29 19.85 -15.47 -0.25
N THR A 30 18.79 -14.67 -0.15
CA THR A 30 18.00 -14.53 1.07
C THR A 30 17.32 -15.84 1.45
N GLU A 31 16.74 -16.57 0.49
CA GLU A 31 16.12 -17.88 0.74
C GLU A 31 17.11 -18.89 1.33
N ALA A 32 18.32 -18.95 0.76
CA ALA A 32 19.38 -19.82 1.26
C ALA A 32 19.83 -19.43 2.69
N GLU A 33 19.87 -18.13 2.99
CA GLU A 33 20.28 -17.62 4.31
C GLU A 33 19.22 -17.88 5.40
N VAL A 34 17.95 -17.52 5.13
CA VAL A 34 16.89 -17.51 6.16
C VAL A 34 16.21 -18.88 6.33
N GLY A 35 16.34 -19.75 5.32
CA GLY A 35 15.74 -21.08 5.30
C GLY A 35 14.24 -21.05 5.60
N ALA A 36 13.86 -21.62 6.75
CA ALA A 36 12.45 -21.72 7.12
C ALA A 36 11.86 -20.45 7.76
N ARG A 37 12.70 -19.48 8.12
CA ARG A 37 12.29 -18.24 8.80
C ARG A 37 11.86 -17.19 7.79
N PHE A 38 11.31 -16.09 8.28
CA PHE A 38 10.87 -14.97 7.45
C PHE A 38 11.77 -13.75 7.65
N PRO A 39 12.37 -13.18 6.60
CA PRO A 39 13.17 -11.96 6.68
C PRO A 39 12.30 -10.77 7.11
N LEU A 40 12.91 -9.85 7.87
CA LEU A 40 12.29 -8.61 8.30
C LEU A 40 13.09 -7.40 7.80
N TYR A 41 14.33 -7.26 8.26
CA TYR A 41 15.27 -6.26 7.79
C TYR A 41 16.71 -6.81 7.80
N ALA A 42 17.56 -6.33 6.90
CA ALA A 42 18.94 -6.78 6.76
C ALA A 42 19.94 -5.65 7.04
N GLU A 43 21.04 -6.02 7.70
CA GLU A 43 22.13 -5.11 8.03
C GLU A 43 22.80 -4.57 6.76
N PRO A 44 22.89 -3.24 6.55
CA PRO A 44 23.34 -2.69 5.27
C PRO A 44 24.79 -3.06 4.93
N GLY A 45 25.64 -3.27 5.93
CA GLY A 45 27.05 -3.61 5.73
C GLY A 45 27.30 -5.05 5.32
N THR A 46 26.41 -5.98 5.67
CA THR A 46 26.65 -7.44 5.52
C THR A 46 25.55 -8.17 4.74
N GLY A 47 24.34 -7.60 4.68
CA GLY A 47 23.16 -8.26 4.14
C GLY A 47 22.53 -9.31 5.05
N ARG A 48 23.01 -9.46 6.30
CA ARG A 48 22.48 -10.44 7.24
C ARG A 48 21.08 -10.05 7.73
N TRP A 49 20.13 -10.96 7.61
CA TRP A 49 18.74 -10.75 7.97
C TRP A 49 18.47 -10.93 9.46
N THR A 50 17.80 -9.96 10.06
CA THR A 50 16.95 -10.20 11.22
C THR A 50 15.67 -10.87 10.73
N THR A 51 15.27 -11.97 11.38
CA THR A 51 14.18 -12.83 10.92
C THR A 51 13.18 -13.12 12.03
N THR A 52 11.92 -13.34 11.64
CA THR A 52 10.84 -13.79 12.52
C THR A 52 10.51 -15.26 12.30
N GLY A 53 9.98 -15.93 13.33
CA GLY A 53 9.61 -17.35 13.24
C GLY A 53 8.30 -17.60 12.48
N ARG A 54 7.34 -16.68 12.57
CA ARG A 54 5.99 -16.82 11.98
C ARG A 54 5.68 -15.79 10.90
N GLY A 55 6.65 -15.01 10.43
CA GLY A 55 6.41 -13.98 9.40
C GLY A 55 6.05 -12.61 9.94
N SER A 56 5.28 -12.54 11.04
CA SER A 56 4.67 -11.26 11.47
C SER A 56 3.84 -10.64 10.32
N TRP A 57 3.54 -9.35 10.40
CA TRP A 57 2.85 -8.59 9.36
C TRP A 57 3.58 -8.58 8.00
N THR A 58 4.89 -8.85 7.97
CA THR A 58 5.71 -8.83 6.75
C THR A 58 5.82 -10.16 6.02
N GLY A 59 5.33 -11.25 6.61
CA GLY A 59 5.49 -12.60 6.07
C GLY A 59 4.92 -12.76 4.65
N GLY A 60 3.85 -12.01 4.34
CA GLY A 60 3.26 -11.96 3.00
C GLY A 60 4.21 -11.39 1.94
N PHE A 61 4.99 -10.37 2.24
CA PHE A 61 5.94 -9.79 1.29
C PHE A 61 7.03 -10.80 0.90
N TRP A 62 7.52 -11.60 1.85
CA TRP A 62 8.48 -12.65 1.55
C TRP A 62 7.87 -13.77 0.68
N ALA A 63 6.67 -14.25 1.02
CA ALA A 63 5.95 -15.21 0.19
C ALA A 63 5.71 -14.66 -1.23
N GLY A 64 5.33 -13.39 -1.34
CA GLY A 64 5.14 -12.68 -2.60
C GLY A 64 6.41 -12.57 -3.44
N LEU A 65 7.57 -12.29 -2.83
CA LEU A 65 8.87 -12.28 -3.51
C LEU A 65 9.23 -13.67 -4.07
N LEU A 66 8.97 -14.74 -3.32
CA LEU A 66 9.21 -16.11 -3.81
C LEU A 66 8.30 -16.46 -5.00
N TRP A 67 7.03 -16.06 -4.97
CA TRP A 67 6.12 -16.20 -6.11
C TRP A 67 6.57 -15.37 -7.31
N LEU A 68 7.03 -14.14 -7.08
CA LEU A 68 7.58 -13.28 -8.12
C LEU A 68 8.76 -13.96 -8.83
N ARG A 69 9.74 -14.44 -8.06
CA ARG A 69 10.88 -15.20 -8.62
C ARG A 69 10.41 -16.42 -9.40
N ALA A 70 9.44 -17.17 -8.87
CA ALA A 70 8.92 -18.35 -9.56
C ALA A 70 8.30 -17.99 -10.92
N ARG A 71 7.58 -16.87 -11.03
CA ARG A 71 7.03 -16.37 -12.29
C ARG A 71 8.10 -15.86 -13.25
N THR A 72 9.11 -15.15 -12.75
CA THR A 72 10.20 -14.61 -13.60
C THR A 72 11.11 -15.70 -14.15
N THR A 73 11.34 -16.78 -13.37
CA THR A 73 12.25 -17.87 -13.75
C THR A 73 11.56 -19.05 -14.42
N GLY A 74 10.25 -19.22 -14.24
CA GLY A 74 9.51 -20.42 -14.66
C GLY A 74 9.90 -21.71 -13.92
N GLY A 75 10.72 -21.61 -12.87
CA GLY A 75 11.30 -22.76 -12.18
C GLY A 75 10.31 -23.46 -11.24
N GLU A 76 10.06 -24.75 -11.48
CA GLU A 76 9.16 -25.56 -10.65
C GLU A 76 9.63 -25.67 -9.18
N ALA A 77 10.94 -25.72 -8.95
CA ALA A 77 11.49 -25.68 -7.60
C ALA A 77 11.15 -24.36 -6.87
N HIS A 78 11.19 -23.23 -7.58
CA HIS A 78 10.82 -21.93 -7.02
C HIS A 78 9.33 -21.86 -6.71
N ARG A 79 8.46 -22.44 -7.56
CA ARG A 79 7.02 -22.56 -7.27
C ARG A 79 6.76 -23.35 -5.99
N ARG A 80 7.39 -24.52 -5.84
CA ARG A 80 7.26 -25.33 -4.61
C ARG A 80 7.74 -24.60 -3.36
N ALA A 81 8.86 -23.87 -3.46
CA ALA A 81 9.36 -23.08 -2.34
C ALA A 81 8.42 -21.93 -1.95
N ALA A 82 7.85 -21.23 -2.94
CA ALA A 82 6.85 -20.19 -2.72
C ALA A 82 5.58 -20.75 -2.06
N ALA A 83 5.07 -21.88 -2.56
CA ALA A 83 3.92 -22.57 -1.98
C ALA A 83 4.18 -23.02 -0.53
N ALA A 84 5.33 -23.64 -0.26
CA ALA A 84 5.71 -24.06 1.09
C ALA A 84 5.86 -22.88 2.06
N CYS A 85 6.45 -21.76 1.60
CA CYS A 85 6.54 -20.54 2.40
C CYS A 85 5.15 -19.97 2.71
N THR A 86 4.29 -19.88 1.71
CA THR A 86 2.91 -19.38 1.82
C THR A 86 2.09 -20.23 2.80
N ALA A 87 2.23 -21.56 2.75
CA ALA A 87 1.52 -22.47 3.65
C ALA A 87 1.80 -22.20 5.14
N ARG A 88 3.02 -21.76 5.47
CA ARG A 88 3.40 -21.41 6.86
C ARG A 88 2.72 -20.14 7.39
N LEU A 89 2.08 -19.35 6.52
CA LEU A 89 1.28 -18.19 6.92
C LEU A 89 -0.13 -18.58 7.40
N ALA A 90 -0.54 -19.85 7.28
CA ALA A 90 -1.88 -20.31 7.66
C ALA A 90 -2.35 -19.87 9.06
N PRO A 91 -1.51 -19.83 10.12
CA PRO A 91 -1.95 -19.33 11.43
C PRO A 91 -2.45 -17.88 11.42
N TRP A 92 -2.03 -17.04 10.48
CA TRP A 92 -2.47 -15.65 10.37
C TRP A 92 -3.89 -15.49 9.82
N VAL A 93 -4.50 -16.53 9.25
CA VAL A 93 -5.88 -16.46 8.73
C VAL A 93 -6.84 -16.07 9.85
N GLY A 94 -6.68 -16.72 11.01
CA GLY A 94 -7.51 -16.50 12.20
C GLY A 94 -6.96 -15.46 13.18
N ALA A 95 -5.81 -14.85 12.92
CA ALA A 95 -5.25 -13.83 13.80
C ALA A 95 -6.10 -12.56 13.76
N ASP A 96 -6.38 -11.98 14.93
CA ASP A 96 -7.07 -10.69 15.03
C ASP A 96 -6.11 -9.58 14.63
N THR A 97 -6.05 -9.29 13.33
CA THR A 97 -5.29 -8.16 12.81
C THR A 97 -5.77 -7.66 11.45
N ALA A 98 -5.70 -6.34 11.24
CA ALA A 98 -5.89 -5.72 9.92
C ALA A 98 -4.69 -5.96 8.98
N THR A 99 -3.54 -6.41 9.49
CA THR A 99 -2.37 -6.73 8.64
C THR A 99 -2.56 -7.96 7.75
N ARG A 100 -3.69 -8.69 7.89
CA ARG A 100 -4.08 -9.77 6.98
C ARG A 100 -4.15 -9.32 5.51
N GLY A 101 -4.45 -8.05 5.25
CA GLY A 101 -4.31 -7.46 3.91
C GLY A 101 -2.88 -7.59 3.38
N LEU A 102 -1.89 -7.16 4.17
CA LEU A 102 -0.47 -7.25 3.81
C LEU A 102 0.01 -8.70 3.69
N ILE A 103 -0.44 -9.57 4.59
CA ILE A 103 -0.02 -10.97 4.67
C ILE A 103 -0.58 -11.78 3.49
N PHE A 104 -1.89 -11.70 3.24
CA PHE A 104 -2.57 -12.62 2.33
C PHE A 104 -2.83 -12.05 0.95
N TRP A 105 -2.97 -10.75 0.77
CA TRP A 105 -3.07 -10.20 -0.58
C TRP A 105 -1.69 -10.29 -1.27
N TYR A 106 -0.69 -9.58 -0.74
CA TYR A 106 0.65 -9.55 -1.35
C TYR A 106 1.38 -10.90 -1.27
N GLY A 107 1.05 -11.76 -0.31
CA GLY A 107 1.59 -13.12 -0.22
C GLY A 107 1.00 -14.13 -1.20
N THR A 108 -0.14 -13.83 -1.84
CA THR A 108 -0.82 -14.83 -2.70
C THR A 108 -1.28 -14.29 -4.06
N ALA A 109 -1.34 -12.99 -4.29
CA ALA A 109 -1.81 -12.42 -5.55
C ALA A 109 -0.94 -12.83 -6.76
N LEU A 110 0.34 -13.10 -6.52
CA LEU A 110 1.29 -13.61 -7.52
C LEU A 110 1.32 -15.15 -7.64
N ALA A 111 0.50 -15.88 -6.89
CA ALA A 111 0.53 -17.35 -6.86
C ALA A 111 -0.12 -18.01 -8.09
N GLY A 112 -0.79 -17.23 -8.95
CA GLY A 112 -1.38 -17.73 -10.18
C GLY A 112 -2.51 -18.72 -9.92
N ASP A 113 -2.35 -19.95 -10.41
CA ASP A 113 -3.30 -21.06 -10.32
C ASP A 113 -3.08 -21.97 -9.10
N ASP A 114 -2.17 -21.62 -8.19
CA ASP A 114 -1.94 -22.39 -6.96
C ASP A 114 -3.19 -22.39 -6.07
N THR A 115 -3.82 -23.56 -5.97
CA THR A 115 -5.09 -23.73 -5.26
C THR A 115 -4.96 -23.59 -3.74
N ALA A 116 -3.80 -23.91 -3.16
CA ALA A 116 -3.57 -23.79 -1.72
C ALA A 116 -3.41 -22.31 -1.32
N ALA A 117 -2.65 -21.53 -2.08
CA ALA A 117 -2.53 -20.09 -1.91
C ALA A 117 -3.89 -19.39 -2.12
N ALA A 118 -4.65 -19.81 -3.14
CA ALA A 118 -6.00 -19.30 -3.38
C ALA A 118 -6.95 -19.61 -2.21
N ALA A 119 -6.89 -20.81 -1.63
CA ALA A 119 -7.68 -21.20 -0.48
C ALA A 119 -7.32 -20.39 0.78
N LEU A 120 -6.03 -20.14 1.03
CA LEU A 120 -5.57 -19.28 2.12
C LEU A 120 -6.06 -17.85 1.96
N ARG A 121 -5.94 -17.27 0.76
CA ARG A 121 -6.46 -15.93 0.45
C ARG A 121 -7.96 -15.84 0.69
N ALA A 122 -8.73 -16.81 0.20
CA ALA A 122 -10.18 -16.83 0.37
C ALA A 122 -10.59 -17.02 1.84
N GLY A 123 -9.86 -17.85 2.59
CA GLY A 123 -10.05 -18.01 4.03
C GLY A 123 -9.81 -16.71 4.79
N ALA A 124 -8.70 -16.03 4.51
CA ALA A 124 -8.37 -14.74 5.11
C ALA A 124 -9.40 -13.66 4.74
N ALA A 125 -9.84 -13.60 3.49
CA ALA A 125 -10.87 -12.67 3.03
C ALA A 125 -12.18 -12.81 3.83
N ARG A 126 -12.67 -14.05 4.02
CA ARG A 126 -13.85 -14.33 4.84
C ARG A 126 -13.63 -13.96 6.31
N ALA A 127 -12.45 -14.25 6.86
CA ALA A 127 -12.12 -13.91 8.23
C ALA A 127 -12.04 -12.40 8.46
N CYS A 128 -11.52 -11.63 7.49
CA CYS A 128 -11.53 -10.17 7.52
C CYS A 128 -12.96 -9.62 7.44
N LEU A 129 -13.80 -10.17 6.56
CA LEU A 129 -15.20 -9.75 6.45
C LEU A 129 -15.97 -9.99 7.76
N ALA A 130 -15.75 -11.14 8.40
CA ALA A 130 -16.36 -11.47 9.70
C ALA A 130 -15.83 -10.60 10.85
N ALA A 131 -14.57 -10.16 10.79
CA ALA A 131 -13.95 -9.29 11.79
C ALA A 131 -14.28 -7.80 11.60
N ARG A 132 -14.97 -7.43 10.52
CA ARG A 132 -15.38 -6.04 10.28
C ARG A 132 -16.36 -5.60 11.35
N ASP A 133 -16.08 -4.44 11.94
CA ASP A 133 -17.05 -3.75 12.78
C ASP A 133 -18.01 -2.96 11.88
N PRO A 134 -19.33 -3.25 11.91
CA PRO A 134 -20.28 -2.56 11.06
C PRO A 134 -20.52 -1.10 11.44
N GLY A 135 -20.40 -0.73 12.72
CA GLY A 135 -20.58 0.64 13.19
C GLY A 135 -19.38 1.53 12.86
N LEU A 136 -18.17 0.99 12.96
CA LEU A 136 -16.95 1.70 12.56
C LEU A 136 -16.69 1.63 11.06
N GLY A 137 -17.27 0.64 10.38
CA GLY A 137 -17.13 0.47 8.95
C GLY A 137 -15.76 -0.04 8.50
N LEU A 138 -14.95 -0.59 9.42
CA LEU A 138 -13.61 -1.11 9.14
C LEU A 138 -13.33 -2.42 9.88
N VAL A 139 -12.28 -3.13 9.47
CA VAL A 139 -11.65 -4.18 10.28
C VAL A 139 -10.69 -3.49 11.26
N PRO A 140 -10.88 -3.59 12.59
CA PRO A 140 -9.96 -3.02 13.57
C PRO A 140 -8.53 -3.56 13.42
N TRP A 141 -7.54 -2.79 13.86
CA TRP A 141 -6.14 -3.19 13.81
C TRP A 141 -5.85 -4.55 14.45
N GLY A 142 -6.57 -4.89 15.52
CA GLY A 142 -6.44 -6.17 16.22
C GLY A 142 -5.32 -6.18 17.27
N ASP A 143 -5.28 -7.22 18.10
CA ASP A 143 -4.29 -7.37 19.18
C ASP A 143 -3.19 -8.42 18.89
N ALA A 144 -3.26 -9.11 17.73
CA ALA A 144 -2.33 -10.20 17.42
C ALA A 144 -0.86 -9.77 17.31
N LEU A 145 -0.59 -8.47 17.14
CA LEU A 145 0.75 -7.87 17.11
C LEU A 145 1.07 -7.05 18.37
N GLY A 146 0.21 -7.15 19.40
CA GLY A 146 0.27 -6.34 20.62
C GLY A 146 -0.32 -4.94 20.45
N GLY A 147 -0.54 -4.26 21.57
CA GLY A 147 -1.08 -2.91 21.63
C GLY A 147 -2.63 -2.86 21.57
N PRO A 148 -3.20 -1.65 21.44
CA PRO A 148 -4.64 -1.47 21.41
C PRO A 148 -5.30 -2.10 20.18
N ARG A 149 -6.38 -2.86 20.41
CA ARG A 149 -7.16 -3.51 19.34
C ARG A 149 -7.90 -2.52 18.44
N MET A 150 -8.54 -1.52 19.05
CA MET A 150 -9.46 -0.58 18.37
C MET A 150 -8.73 0.60 17.74
N LEU A 151 -7.89 0.31 16.75
CA LEU A 151 -7.18 1.31 15.97
C LEU A 151 -7.59 1.25 14.49
N ALA A 152 -7.63 2.42 13.85
CA ALA A 152 -7.53 2.57 12.41
C ALA A 152 -6.11 3.00 12.10
N ARG A 153 -5.34 2.12 11.45
CA ARG A 153 -3.99 2.45 10.99
C ARG A 153 -3.93 2.40 9.48
N VAL A 154 -3.33 3.41 8.86
CA VAL A 154 -3.25 3.51 7.40
C VAL A 154 -2.53 2.32 6.75
N ASP A 155 -1.62 1.65 7.46
CA ASP A 155 -0.95 0.43 6.99
C ASP A 155 -1.82 -0.83 7.08
N GLY A 156 -3.05 -0.73 7.62
CA GLY A 156 -4.08 -1.77 7.56
C GLY A 156 -4.94 -1.75 6.30
N VAL A 157 -4.79 -0.75 5.42
CA VAL A 157 -5.66 -0.53 4.25
C VAL A 157 -5.14 -1.21 2.96
N PRO A 158 -3.84 -1.09 2.60
CA PRO A 158 -3.29 -1.74 1.42
C PRO A 158 -3.42 -3.26 1.50
N GLY A 159 -3.75 -3.91 0.39
CA GLY A 159 -4.04 -5.33 0.35
C GLY A 159 -5.36 -5.74 1.05
N MET A 160 -5.83 -5.02 2.07
CA MET A 160 -7.12 -5.28 2.72
C MET A 160 -8.30 -4.96 1.79
N VAL A 161 -8.21 -3.87 1.04
CA VAL A 161 -9.24 -3.48 0.05
C VAL A 161 -9.49 -4.61 -0.98
N PRO A 162 -8.49 -5.06 -1.75
CA PRO A 162 -8.70 -6.15 -2.71
C PRO A 162 -9.00 -7.50 -2.02
N LEU A 163 -8.45 -7.76 -0.83
CA LEU A 163 -8.75 -8.97 -0.08
C LEU A 163 -10.23 -9.03 0.35
N LEU A 164 -10.79 -7.95 0.89
CA LEU A 164 -12.21 -7.85 1.25
C LEU A 164 -13.11 -7.90 0.02
N ALA A 165 -12.73 -7.27 -1.09
CA ALA A 165 -13.49 -7.32 -2.32
C ALA A 165 -13.70 -8.78 -2.81
N GLY A 166 -12.68 -9.63 -2.62
CA GLY A 166 -12.74 -11.07 -2.91
C GLY A 166 -13.44 -11.95 -1.86
N ALA A 167 -14.03 -11.40 -0.80
CA ALA A 167 -14.61 -12.19 0.30
C ALA A 167 -15.98 -12.84 -0.03
N GLY A 168 -16.58 -12.50 -1.17
CA GLY A 168 -17.91 -12.97 -1.58
C GLY A 168 -19.01 -11.93 -1.32
N PRO A 169 -20.26 -12.36 -1.05
CA PRO A 169 -21.37 -11.44 -0.82
C PRO A 169 -21.06 -10.41 0.27
N GLY A 170 -21.24 -9.12 -0.04
CA GLY A 170 -20.93 -8.01 0.88
C GLY A 170 -19.45 -7.61 0.94
N GLY A 171 -18.55 -8.35 0.29
CA GLY A 171 -17.11 -8.09 0.28
C GLY A 171 -16.74 -6.72 -0.30
N ALA A 172 -17.28 -6.38 -1.48
CA ALA A 172 -17.04 -5.07 -2.12
C ALA A 172 -17.54 -3.89 -1.26
N VAL A 173 -18.69 -4.05 -0.59
CA VAL A 173 -19.24 -3.03 0.33
C VAL A 173 -18.35 -2.88 1.57
N ALA A 174 -17.87 -4.00 2.13
CA ALA A 174 -16.94 -3.99 3.25
C ALA A 174 -15.61 -3.32 2.88
N ALA A 175 -15.06 -3.63 1.71
CA ALA A 175 -13.85 -3.00 1.18
C ALA A 175 -14.03 -1.49 1.00
N ALA A 176 -15.13 -1.07 0.39
CA ALA A 176 -15.44 0.33 0.15
C ALA A 176 -15.62 1.11 1.46
N ALA A 177 -16.33 0.54 2.45
CA ALA A 177 -16.48 1.14 3.77
C ALA A 177 -15.14 1.25 4.52
N HIS A 178 -14.31 0.20 4.46
CA HIS A 178 -13.00 0.18 5.11
C HIS A 178 -12.07 1.26 4.54
N LEU A 179 -12.01 1.35 3.21
CA LEU A 179 -11.25 2.41 2.53
C LEU A 179 -11.80 3.79 2.86
N HIS A 180 -13.12 3.98 2.76
CA HIS A 180 -13.76 5.27 3.02
C HIS A 180 -13.44 5.78 4.43
N ARG A 181 -13.54 4.91 5.45
CA ARG A 181 -13.23 5.29 6.84
C ARG A 181 -11.79 5.77 7.00
N HIS A 182 -10.84 5.09 6.37
CA HIS A 182 -9.44 5.51 6.46
C HIS A 182 -9.16 6.81 5.71
N LEU A 183 -9.81 7.04 4.56
CA LEU A 183 -9.73 8.31 3.85
C LEU A 183 -10.30 9.45 4.69
N ASP A 184 -11.47 9.25 5.31
CA ASP A 184 -12.10 10.23 6.20
C ASP A 184 -11.17 10.60 7.37
N LEU A 185 -10.62 9.62 8.07
CA LEU A 185 -9.72 9.85 9.20
C LEU A 185 -8.38 10.48 8.77
N CYS A 186 -7.74 9.94 7.73
CA CYS A 186 -6.37 10.33 7.35
C CYS A 186 -6.31 11.54 6.42
N LEU A 187 -7.44 11.99 5.87
CA LEU A 187 -7.50 13.15 4.98
C LEU A 187 -8.45 14.22 5.53
N GLU A 188 -9.60 13.87 6.06
CA GLU A 188 -10.59 14.86 6.52
C GLU A 188 -10.42 15.19 8.01
N GLY A 189 -9.82 14.27 8.79
CA GLY A 189 -9.47 14.47 10.21
C GLY A 189 -10.45 13.83 11.19
N GLY A 190 -11.36 12.97 10.72
CA GLY A 190 -12.45 12.41 11.53
C GLY A 190 -13.53 13.44 11.86
N ASP A 191 -14.69 12.95 12.34
CA ASP A 191 -15.96 13.65 12.59
C ASP A 191 -15.92 15.21 12.62
N PRO A 192 -16.70 15.91 11.75
CA PRO A 192 -16.71 17.38 11.63
C PRO A 192 -17.19 18.17 12.87
N ALA A 193 -17.51 17.51 13.99
CA ALA A 193 -17.85 18.18 15.25
C ALA A 193 -16.65 18.83 15.95
N GLY A 194 -15.41 18.54 15.52
CA GLY A 194 -14.22 19.26 15.93
C GLY A 194 -13.97 20.47 15.03
N ASP A 195 -13.69 21.63 15.63
CA ASP A 195 -13.26 22.83 14.89
C ASP A 195 -12.16 22.46 13.87
N PRO A 196 -12.26 22.90 12.61
CA PRO A 196 -11.18 22.69 11.66
C PRO A 196 -9.89 23.30 12.24
N PRO A 197 -8.74 22.61 12.13
CA PRO A 197 -7.48 23.17 12.60
C PRO A 197 -7.26 24.52 11.90
N ARG A 198 -7.06 25.58 12.69
CA ARG A 198 -6.87 26.97 12.22
C ARG A 198 -5.85 27.00 11.07
N GLU A 199 -6.22 27.65 9.97
CA GLU A 199 -5.29 27.95 8.89
C GLU A 199 -4.05 28.65 9.47
N LEU A 200 -2.87 28.09 9.20
CA LEU A 200 -1.61 28.77 9.50
C LEU A 200 -1.49 29.99 8.58
N PRO A 201 -1.15 31.18 9.11
CA PRO A 201 -1.00 32.37 8.29
C PRO A 201 0.05 32.11 7.19
N GLY A 202 -0.36 32.38 5.94
CA GLY A 202 0.44 32.11 4.75
C GLY A 202 1.83 32.77 4.81
N GLY A 203 2.87 31.98 4.53
CA GLY A 203 4.21 32.49 4.32
C GLY A 203 4.26 33.45 3.13
N ALA A 204 5.26 34.34 3.14
CA ALA A 204 5.46 35.50 2.25
C ALA A 204 5.59 35.22 0.73
N THR A 205 5.14 34.06 0.22
CA THR A 205 5.30 33.63 -1.17
C THR A 205 3.99 33.48 -1.95
N GLY A 206 2.83 33.83 -1.39
CA GLY A 206 1.56 33.87 -2.13
C GLY A 206 1.06 32.50 -2.63
N LYS A 207 1.74 31.41 -2.27
CA LYS A 207 1.27 30.03 -2.49
C LYS A 207 0.58 29.58 -1.20
N PRO A 208 -0.68 29.11 -1.22
CA PRO A 208 -1.29 28.55 -0.02
C PRO A 208 -0.40 27.42 0.49
N ALA A 209 -0.03 27.46 1.78
CA ALA A 209 0.72 26.38 2.39
C ALA A 209 -0.15 25.11 2.29
N ALA A 210 0.42 24.01 1.79
CA ALA A 210 -0.28 22.74 1.74
C ALA A 210 -0.77 22.39 3.15
N ARG A 211 -2.07 22.08 3.28
CA ARG A 211 -2.64 21.73 4.59
C ARG A 211 -1.95 20.46 5.07
N PRO A 212 -1.36 20.43 6.28
CA PRO A 212 -0.73 19.23 6.79
C PRO A 212 -1.76 18.10 6.89
N LEU A 213 -1.39 16.93 6.38
CA LEU A 213 -2.25 15.76 6.45
C LEU A 213 -2.45 15.33 7.91
N PRO A 214 -3.66 14.89 8.30
CA PRO A 214 -3.91 14.30 9.60
C PRO A 214 -3.01 13.10 9.92
N PRO A 215 -2.92 12.69 11.21
CA PRO A 215 -2.13 11.54 11.61
C PRO A 215 -2.56 10.23 10.91
N PRO A 216 -1.61 9.31 10.67
CA PRO A 216 -1.87 8.04 9.98
C PRO A 216 -2.55 6.99 10.86
N VAL A 217 -2.72 7.26 12.17
CA VAL A 217 -3.26 6.32 13.15
C VAL A 217 -4.23 7.02 14.08
N TRP A 218 -5.36 6.35 14.32
CA TRP A 218 -6.45 6.82 15.16
C TRP A 218 -6.91 5.70 16.09
N ARG A 219 -7.20 6.04 17.35
CA ARG A 219 -7.82 5.15 18.33
C ARG A 219 -9.30 5.45 18.42
N PHE A 220 -10.11 4.40 18.42
CA PHE A 220 -11.53 4.54 18.72
C PHE A 220 -11.76 4.42 20.23
N ASP A 221 -12.53 5.36 20.76
CA ASP A 221 -13.02 5.43 22.12
C ASP A 221 -14.55 5.47 22.10
N GLY A 222 -15.19 4.65 22.92
CA GLY A 222 -16.66 4.51 22.89
C GLY A 222 -17.42 5.77 23.31
N GLU A 223 -16.79 6.66 24.07
CA GLU A 223 -17.39 7.92 24.52
C GLU A 223 -16.94 9.09 23.63
N SER A 224 -15.65 9.15 23.32
CA SER A 224 -15.03 10.30 22.65
C SER A 224 -14.91 10.16 21.13
N GLY A 225 -15.27 9.00 20.56
CA GLY A 225 -15.10 8.73 19.13
C GLY A 225 -13.64 8.52 18.73
N TRP A 226 -13.25 9.04 17.58
CA TRP A 226 -11.90 8.86 17.04
C TRP A 226 -10.92 9.90 17.58
N LEU A 227 -9.84 9.41 18.19
CA LEU A 227 -8.76 10.22 18.75
C LEU A 227 -7.47 9.98 17.96
N PRO A 228 -6.75 11.03 17.53
CA PRO A 228 -5.50 10.87 16.80
C PRO A 228 -4.41 10.28 17.71
N CYS A 229 -3.53 9.45 17.13
CA CYS A 229 -2.35 8.93 17.81
C CYS A 229 -1.08 9.66 17.31
N GLU A 230 -0.09 9.81 18.21
CA GLU A 230 1.18 10.48 17.89
C GLU A 230 2.21 9.56 17.19
N ASP A 231 2.09 8.23 17.38
CA ASP A 231 3.02 7.24 16.81
C ASP A 231 2.27 6.29 15.87
N PRO A 232 2.68 6.16 14.59
CA PRO A 232 3.71 6.94 13.90
C PRO A 232 3.30 8.42 13.69
N PRO A 233 4.28 9.33 13.55
CA PRO A 233 4.02 10.77 13.42
C PRO A 233 3.24 11.10 12.15
N ALA A 234 2.54 12.23 12.14
CA ALA A 234 1.81 12.73 10.97
C ALA A 234 2.67 12.89 9.71
N GLY A 235 3.98 13.14 9.89
CA GLY A 235 4.94 13.22 8.80
C GLY A 235 5.43 11.87 8.26
N TRP A 236 4.99 10.74 8.80
CA TRP A 236 5.46 9.41 8.39
C TRP A 236 5.21 9.14 6.90
N SER A 237 6.28 9.05 6.12
CA SER A 237 6.20 9.05 4.65
C SER A 237 5.50 7.82 4.08
N ARG A 238 5.68 6.63 4.69
CA ARG A 238 4.93 5.43 4.26
C ARG A 238 3.43 5.56 4.45
N GLY A 239 2.94 6.34 5.40
CA GLY A 239 1.51 6.50 5.61
C GLY A 239 0.81 7.03 4.34
N ARG A 240 1.44 8.02 3.68
CA ARG A 240 0.96 8.59 2.41
C ARG A 240 1.05 7.59 1.26
N ALA A 241 2.17 6.87 1.19
CA ALA A 241 2.39 5.85 0.16
C ALA A 241 1.36 4.71 0.26
N TRP A 242 1.06 4.25 1.48
CA TRP A 242 0.02 3.25 1.74
C TRP A 242 -1.36 3.73 1.32
N LEU A 243 -1.73 4.95 1.69
CA LEU A 243 -3.04 5.48 1.34
C LEU A 243 -3.21 5.63 -0.18
N LEU A 244 -2.18 6.12 -0.89
CA LEU A 244 -2.18 6.20 -2.34
C LEU A 244 -2.31 4.81 -2.99
N LEU A 245 -1.57 3.82 -2.48
CA LEU A 245 -1.65 2.44 -2.98
C LEU A 245 -3.05 1.85 -2.79
N ALA A 246 -3.66 2.03 -1.62
CA ALA A 246 -5.01 1.55 -1.35
C ALA A 246 -6.07 2.20 -2.27
N VAL A 247 -5.95 3.49 -2.56
CA VAL A 247 -6.84 4.18 -3.51
C VAL A 247 -6.63 3.67 -4.93
N ALA A 248 -5.38 3.46 -5.34
CA ALA A 248 -5.06 2.89 -6.65
C ALA A 248 -5.62 1.46 -6.81
N ASP A 249 -5.50 0.62 -5.78
CA ASP A 249 -6.10 -0.72 -5.74
C ASP A 249 -7.64 -0.65 -5.85
N ALA A 250 -8.28 0.28 -5.15
CA ALA A 250 -9.72 0.45 -5.21
C ALA A 250 -10.21 0.89 -6.60
N LEU A 251 -9.49 1.80 -7.25
CA LEU A 251 -9.82 2.25 -8.61
C LEU A 251 -9.72 1.14 -9.66
N LEU A 252 -8.92 0.10 -9.40
CA LEU A 252 -8.83 -1.10 -10.23
C LEU A 252 -10.00 -2.08 -10.02
N LEU A 253 -10.86 -1.84 -9.02
CA LEU A 253 -11.97 -2.72 -8.62
C LEU A 253 -13.32 -1.99 -8.78
N PRO A 254 -13.97 -2.06 -9.96
CA PRO A 254 -15.20 -1.31 -10.23
C PRO A 254 -16.33 -1.55 -9.22
N GLU A 255 -16.44 -2.77 -8.69
CA GLU A 255 -17.41 -3.13 -7.65
C GLU A 255 -17.16 -2.41 -6.32
N VAL A 256 -15.91 -2.16 -5.95
CA VAL A 256 -15.56 -1.38 -4.75
C VAL A 256 -15.90 0.09 -4.99
N VAL A 257 -15.56 0.64 -6.16
CA VAL A 257 -15.86 2.03 -6.52
C VAL A 257 -17.37 2.30 -6.50
N ARG A 258 -18.17 1.38 -7.06
CA ARG A 258 -19.65 1.49 -7.05
C ARG A 258 -20.24 1.41 -5.65
N ALA A 259 -19.57 0.71 -4.73
CA ALA A 259 -20.03 0.52 -3.36
C ALA A 259 -19.58 1.64 -2.40
N LEU A 260 -18.85 2.66 -2.87
CA LEU A 260 -18.43 3.78 -2.04
C LEU A 260 -19.64 4.56 -1.52
N PRO A 261 -19.65 4.92 -0.22
CA PRO A 261 -20.69 5.78 0.32
C PRO A 261 -20.72 7.15 -0.37
N PRO A 262 -21.92 7.74 -0.57
CA PRO A 262 -22.06 9.08 -1.13
C PRO A 262 -21.40 10.12 -0.21
N THR A 263 -20.97 11.25 -0.78
CA THR A 263 -20.39 12.34 -0.01
C THR A 263 -21.43 13.00 0.90
N THR A 264 -21.08 13.21 2.16
CA THR A 264 -21.92 13.87 3.19
C THR A 264 -22.24 15.34 2.87
N ALA A 265 -21.53 15.94 1.90
CA ALA A 265 -21.83 17.28 1.38
C ALA A 265 -23.22 17.39 0.71
N ALA A 266 -23.78 16.29 0.21
CA ALA A 266 -25.13 16.30 -0.39
C ALA A 266 -26.27 16.10 0.63
N ALA A 267 -25.97 15.67 1.86
CA ALA A 267 -26.97 15.39 2.89
C ALA A 267 -27.37 16.63 3.71
N HIS A 268 -26.51 17.65 3.78
CA HIS A 268 -26.75 18.87 4.56
C HIS A 268 -27.50 19.97 3.79
N GLY A 269 -27.92 19.70 2.54
CA GLY A 269 -28.61 20.67 1.68
C GLY A 269 -30.14 20.62 1.71
N ARG A 270 -30.77 19.74 2.50
CA ARG A 270 -32.24 19.63 2.58
C ARG A 270 -32.73 19.40 4.00
N THR A 271 -32.60 20.42 4.85
CA THR A 271 -33.46 20.59 6.03
C THR A 271 -34.32 21.84 5.84
N GLY A 272 -35.37 21.71 5.02
CA GLY A 272 -36.58 22.53 5.15
C GLY A 272 -37.58 21.78 6.01
N PRO A 273 -38.48 22.45 6.75
CA PRO A 273 -39.33 21.80 7.75
C PRO A 273 -40.36 20.86 7.11
N ALA A 274 -40.73 19.87 7.91
CA ALA A 274 -41.51 18.67 7.61
C ALA A 274 -42.73 18.81 6.68
N GLY A 275 -42.92 17.80 5.83
CA GLY A 275 -44.20 17.53 5.16
C GLY A 275 -44.15 16.32 4.23
N GLY A 276 -44.64 15.16 4.69
CA GLY A 276 -45.06 14.04 3.84
C GLY A 276 -44.08 12.86 3.75
N ALA A 277 -44.43 11.73 4.39
CA ALA A 277 -43.75 10.46 4.23
C ALA A 277 -44.00 9.88 2.81
N ALA A 278 -42.93 9.63 2.08
CA ALA A 278 -42.93 8.81 0.86
C ALA A 278 -42.06 7.55 1.09
N PRO A 279 -42.40 6.39 0.53
CA PRO A 279 -41.77 5.13 0.89
C PRO A 279 -40.33 5.08 0.38
N ALA A 280 -39.46 4.44 1.16
CA ALA A 280 -38.06 4.18 0.82
C ALA A 280 -37.98 3.35 -0.47
N GLY A 281 -37.69 4.00 -1.59
CA GLY A 281 -37.35 3.34 -2.84
C GLY A 281 -36.02 2.59 -2.69
N ALA A 282 -35.96 1.39 -3.26
CA ALA A 282 -34.75 0.58 -3.29
C ALA A 282 -33.58 1.36 -3.94
N PRO A 283 -32.33 1.19 -3.46
CA PRO A 283 -31.18 1.85 -4.04
C PRO A 283 -31.03 1.45 -5.51
N ASP A 284 -30.79 2.44 -6.37
CA ASP A 284 -30.48 2.27 -7.78
C ASP A 284 -29.26 1.34 -7.94
N PRO A 285 -29.38 0.20 -8.65
CA PRO A 285 -28.29 -0.75 -8.83
C PRO A 285 -27.20 -0.26 -9.80
N SER A 286 -27.38 0.90 -10.45
CA SER A 286 -26.36 1.54 -11.26
C SER A 286 -25.52 2.52 -10.44
N GLY A 287 -24.44 2.01 -9.82
CA GLY A 287 -23.50 2.84 -9.05
C GLY A 287 -23.06 4.08 -9.83
N GLY A 288 -23.43 5.26 -9.33
CA GLY A 288 -23.31 6.51 -10.07
C GLY A 288 -21.87 6.99 -10.31
N PRO A 289 -21.66 7.94 -11.24
CA PRO A 289 -20.35 8.50 -11.62
C PRO A 289 -19.58 9.19 -10.47
N GLY A 290 -20.21 9.39 -9.30
CA GLY A 290 -19.61 10.10 -8.16
C GLY A 290 -18.48 9.35 -7.45
N GLY A 291 -18.49 8.01 -7.41
CA GLY A 291 -17.46 7.23 -6.71
C GLY A 291 -16.08 7.34 -7.36
N THR A 292 -16.02 7.19 -8.69
CA THR A 292 -14.79 7.31 -9.47
C THR A 292 -14.23 8.74 -9.39
N GLU A 293 -15.08 9.75 -9.56
CA GLU A 293 -14.66 11.15 -9.50
C GLU A 293 -14.16 11.53 -8.11
N ARG A 294 -14.83 11.04 -7.06
CA ARG A 294 -14.38 11.21 -5.67
C ARG A 294 -12.99 10.64 -5.46
N LEU A 295 -12.75 9.38 -5.84
CA LEU A 295 -11.41 8.78 -5.67
C LEU A 295 -10.36 9.50 -6.50
N ARG A 296 -10.67 9.96 -7.72
CA ARG A 296 -9.77 10.78 -8.53
C ARG A 296 -9.42 12.11 -7.85
N GLY A 297 -10.40 12.82 -7.29
CA GLY A 297 -10.16 14.02 -6.49
C GLY A 297 -9.26 13.76 -5.27
N LEU A 298 -9.41 12.60 -4.62
CA LEU A 298 -8.53 12.21 -3.51
C LEU A 298 -7.11 11.83 -3.98
N VAL A 299 -6.97 11.22 -5.17
CA VAL A 299 -5.66 11.01 -5.79
C VAL A 299 -4.97 12.34 -6.03
N GLU A 300 -5.66 13.32 -6.63
CA GLU A 300 -5.11 14.66 -6.86
C GLU A 300 -4.62 15.29 -5.56
N ARG A 301 -5.43 15.19 -4.50
CA ARG A 301 -5.08 15.69 -3.18
C ARG A 301 -3.85 14.98 -2.60
N LEU A 302 -3.76 13.66 -2.70
CA LEU A 302 -2.59 12.88 -2.25
C LEU A 302 -1.33 13.17 -3.06
N LEU A 303 -1.46 13.40 -4.37
CA LEU A 303 -0.33 13.72 -5.25
C LEU A 303 0.22 15.12 -4.99
N VAL A 304 -0.66 16.10 -4.75
CA VAL A 304 -0.30 17.50 -4.52
C VAL A 304 0.05 17.75 -3.05
N ASP A 305 -0.91 17.59 -2.14
CA ASP A 305 -0.73 17.90 -0.70
C ASP A 305 0.20 16.89 -0.02
N GLY A 306 0.20 15.64 -0.50
CA GLY A 306 1.11 14.60 -0.03
C GLY A 306 2.53 14.73 -0.58
N GLU A 307 2.77 15.67 -1.49
CA GLU A 307 4.03 15.89 -2.23
C GLU A 307 4.51 14.66 -3.02
N LEU A 308 3.62 13.73 -3.38
CA LEU A 308 4.00 12.50 -4.06
C LEU A 308 4.35 12.72 -5.55
N ALA A 309 3.78 13.77 -6.17
CA ALA A 309 4.11 14.18 -7.53
C ALA A 309 5.34 15.12 -7.59
N GLY A 310 5.44 16.07 -6.65
CA GLY A 310 6.42 17.17 -6.71
C GLY A 310 7.58 17.10 -5.71
N GLY A 311 7.52 16.23 -4.70
CA GLY A 311 8.53 16.13 -3.64
C GLY A 311 9.79 15.37 -4.04
N PRO A 312 10.65 15.00 -3.07
CA PRO A 312 11.80 14.14 -3.31
C PRO A 312 11.42 12.79 -3.92
N LEU A 313 12.25 12.25 -4.84
CA LEU A 313 12.03 10.92 -5.41
C LEU A 313 12.16 9.80 -4.36
N VAL A 314 13.02 10.02 -3.36
CA VAL A 314 13.12 9.17 -2.17
C VAL A 314 12.88 10.07 -0.96
N PRO A 315 11.74 9.95 -0.25
CA PRO A 315 11.40 10.86 0.83
C PRO A 315 12.20 10.53 2.10
N ALA A 316 12.28 11.52 3.01
CA ALA A 316 12.63 11.26 4.41
C ALA A 316 11.61 10.29 5.05
N ALA A 317 12.01 9.51 6.05
CA ALA A 317 11.12 8.64 6.82
C ALA A 317 10.03 9.44 7.55
N ASP A 318 10.35 10.68 7.91
CA ASP A 318 9.43 11.70 8.41
C ASP A 318 9.60 12.96 7.55
N VAL A 319 8.56 13.32 6.79
CA VAL A 319 8.57 14.50 5.90
C VAL A 319 8.68 15.82 6.66
N GLY A 320 8.31 15.85 7.95
CA GLY A 320 8.53 16.99 8.82
C GLY A 320 9.99 17.14 9.25
N ARG A 321 10.83 16.13 8.99
CA ARG A 321 12.26 16.10 9.31
C ARG A 321 13.06 15.82 8.05
N ALA A 322 13.14 16.79 7.15
CA ALA A 322 13.82 16.65 5.86
C ALA A 322 15.30 16.20 5.95
N ALA A 323 15.99 16.53 7.04
CA ALA A 323 17.38 16.08 7.30
C ALA A 323 17.47 14.68 7.96
N GLY A 324 16.34 14.02 8.21
CA GLY A 324 16.26 12.67 8.76
C GLY A 324 16.67 11.59 7.76
N PRO A 325 16.70 10.31 8.18
CA PRO A 325 16.99 9.20 7.27
C PRO A 325 15.92 9.13 6.18
N CYS A 326 16.32 8.79 4.96
CA CYS A 326 15.37 8.48 3.89
C CYS A 326 14.64 7.15 4.15
N ASP A 327 13.55 6.93 3.41
CA ASP A 327 12.86 5.64 3.37
C ASP A 327 12.61 5.20 1.92
N THR A 328 13.49 4.32 1.43
CA THR A 328 13.37 3.71 0.10
C THR A 328 12.13 2.84 -0.07
N SER A 329 11.58 2.29 1.03
CA SER A 329 10.35 1.50 0.97
C SER A 329 9.13 2.36 0.68
N ALA A 330 9.04 3.58 1.25
CA ALA A 330 7.99 4.54 0.94
C ALA A 330 8.01 4.95 -0.55
N ALA A 331 9.21 5.13 -1.11
CA ALA A 331 9.41 5.41 -2.53
C ALA A 331 8.95 4.24 -3.42
N ALA A 332 9.35 3.00 -3.08
CA ALA A 332 8.96 1.80 -3.84
C ALA A 332 7.43 1.59 -3.84
N ILE A 333 6.78 1.74 -2.69
CA ILE A 333 5.31 1.67 -2.56
C ILE A 333 4.64 2.75 -3.43
N THR A 334 5.15 3.98 -3.37
CA THR A 334 4.64 5.10 -4.18
C THR A 334 4.77 4.80 -5.68
N ALA A 335 5.91 4.26 -6.13
CA ALA A 335 6.09 3.89 -7.53
C ALA A 335 5.07 2.84 -8.00
N VAL A 336 4.80 1.80 -7.20
CA VAL A 336 3.77 0.81 -7.53
C VAL A 336 2.37 1.46 -7.60
N ALA A 337 2.03 2.33 -6.64
CA ALA A 337 0.76 3.04 -6.66
C ALA A 337 0.59 3.91 -7.91
N LEU A 338 1.62 4.67 -8.29
CA LEU A 338 1.63 5.49 -9.50
C LEU A 338 1.50 4.64 -10.77
N LEU A 339 2.21 3.51 -10.86
CA LEU A 339 2.07 2.58 -12.00
C LEU A 339 0.66 2.00 -12.11
N LYS A 340 0.01 1.69 -10.99
CA LYS A 340 -1.41 1.28 -10.98
C LYS A 340 -2.33 2.39 -11.47
N LEU A 341 -2.09 3.64 -11.03
CA LEU A 341 -2.88 4.80 -11.45
C LEU A 341 -2.82 5.05 -12.96
N THR A 342 -1.71 4.71 -13.64
CA THR A 342 -1.63 4.79 -15.11
C THR A 342 -2.69 3.97 -15.83
N ARG A 343 -3.29 2.96 -15.18
CA ARG A 343 -4.30 2.07 -15.77
C ARG A 343 -5.73 2.58 -15.62
N VAL A 344 -5.95 3.57 -14.75
CA VAL A 344 -7.29 4.03 -14.34
C VAL A 344 -7.51 5.53 -14.50
N LEU A 345 -6.43 6.31 -14.59
CA LEU A 345 -6.46 7.76 -14.84
C LEU A 345 -6.41 8.06 -16.35
N PRO A 346 -7.10 9.12 -16.80
CA PRO A 346 -7.06 9.53 -18.20
C PRO A 346 -5.87 10.46 -18.51
N GLY A 347 -5.48 10.47 -19.79
CA GLY A 347 -4.75 11.59 -20.42
C GLY A 347 -3.43 11.98 -19.74
N PRO A 348 -3.16 13.28 -19.56
CA PRO A 348 -1.87 13.79 -19.05
C PRO A 348 -1.47 13.25 -17.68
N ARG A 349 -2.43 13.06 -16.78
CA ARG A 349 -2.14 12.62 -15.41
C ARG A 349 -1.59 11.19 -15.37
N ALA A 350 -2.06 10.32 -16.26
CA ALA A 350 -1.50 8.98 -16.40
C ALA A 350 -0.03 9.01 -16.87
N ALA A 351 0.30 9.91 -17.80
CA ALA A 351 1.68 10.10 -18.27
C ALA A 351 2.59 10.63 -17.14
N GLU A 352 2.15 11.65 -16.40
CA GLU A 352 2.88 12.19 -15.25
C GLU A 352 3.13 11.13 -14.17
N CYS A 353 2.12 10.31 -13.85
CA CYS A 353 2.29 9.20 -12.91
C CYS A 353 3.34 8.19 -13.40
N SER A 354 3.32 7.90 -14.71
CA SER A 354 4.26 6.98 -15.35
C SER A 354 5.70 7.50 -15.29
N ASP A 355 5.90 8.76 -15.67
CA ASP A 355 7.22 9.42 -15.66
C ASP A 355 7.77 9.52 -14.24
N ARG A 356 6.91 9.91 -13.29
CA ARG A 356 7.27 9.98 -11.87
C ARG A 356 7.64 8.62 -11.31
N ALA A 357 6.87 7.58 -11.59
CA ALA A 357 7.17 6.22 -11.12
C ALA A 357 8.52 5.73 -11.67
N ARG A 358 8.78 5.93 -12.97
CA ARG A 358 10.06 5.58 -13.60
C ARG A 358 11.23 6.35 -12.99
N ALA A 359 11.06 7.64 -12.73
CA ALA A 359 12.10 8.45 -12.10
C ALA A 359 12.42 7.95 -10.67
N ILE A 360 11.39 7.61 -9.88
CA ILE A 360 11.57 7.02 -8.55
C ILE A 360 12.34 5.71 -8.64
N LEU A 361 11.89 4.78 -9.49
CA LEU A 361 12.50 3.45 -9.62
C LEU A 361 13.94 3.55 -10.12
N ARG A 362 14.22 4.41 -11.11
CA ARG A 362 15.57 4.66 -11.60
C ARG A 362 16.46 5.21 -10.49
N ARG A 363 15.96 6.13 -9.66
CA ARG A 363 16.69 6.65 -8.49
C ARG A 363 16.97 5.57 -7.45
N LEU A 364 16.00 4.68 -7.17
CA LEU A 364 16.20 3.54 -6.26
C LEU A 364 17.29 2.61 -6.78
N VAL A 365 17.24 2.26 -8.07
CA VAL A 365 18.24 1.39 -8.70
C VAL A 365 19.63 2.03 -8.71
N ASP A 366 19.75 3.28 -9.15
CA ASP A 366 21.06 3.91 -9.35
C ASP A 366 21.77 4.26 -8.02
N ALA A 367 21.02 4.56 -6.96
CA ALA A 367 21.59 5.10 -5.73
C ALA A 367 21.46 4.21 -4.50
N HIS A 368 20.49 3.27 -4.49
CA HIS A 368 20.16 2.50 -3.30
C HIS A 368 20.20 0.98 -3.50
N LEU A 369 20.24 0.49 -4.74
CA LEU A 369 20.41 -0.94 -5.01
C LEU A 369 21.89 -1.31 -4.94
N SER A 370 22.24 -2.30 -4.11
CA SER A 370 23.64 -2.73 -3.99
C SER A 370 24.14 -3.39 -5.29
N GLY A 371 25.31 -2.96 -5.75
CA GLY A 371 26.02 -3.60 -6.86
C GLY A 371 26.79 -4.85 -6.42
N PRO A 372 27.40 -5.58 -7.37
CA PRO A 372 28.27 -6.71 -7.07
C PRO A 372 29.49 -6.25 -6.25
N GLY A 373 29.67 -6.83 -5.07
CA GLY A 373 30.77 -6.48 -4.17
C GLY A 373 31.08 -7.61 -3.18
N ARG A 374 32.27 -7.57 -2.57
CA ARG A 374 32.71 -8.60 -1.60
C ARG A 374 32.15 -8.42 -0.20
N ALA A 375 31.76 -7.20 0.18
CA ALA A 375 31.37 -6.87 1.56
C ALA A 375 29.90 -7.20 1.87
N ARG A 376 29.02 -7.13 0.86
CA ARG A 376 27.58 -7.37 0.99
C ARG A 376 27.02 -7.97 -0.32
N PRO A 377 25.92 -8.74 -0.28
CA PRO A 377 25.23 -9.22 -1.48
C PRO A 377 24.83 -8.09 -2.44
N ALA A 378 24.76 -8.41 -3.74
CA ALA A 378 24.14 -7.54 -4.73
C ALA A 378 22.61 -7.59 -4.62
N GLY A 379 21.93 -6.58 -5.18
CA GLY A 379 20.48 -6.56 -5.29
C GLY A 379 19.73 -6.19 -4.00
N MET A 380 20.42 -5.74 -2.96
CA MET A 380 19.80 -5.25 -1.72
C MET A 380 19.25 -3.84 -1.95
N LEU A 381 17.97 -3.58 -1.64
CA LEU A 381 17.46 -2.21 -1.58
C LEU A 381 17.83 -1.57 -0.24
N LEU A 382 18.87 -0.74 -0.23
CA LEU A 382 19.39 -0.09 0.96
C LEU A 382 18.58 1.14 1.36
N ASP A 383 18.98 1.76 2.47
CA ASP A 383 18.48 3.02 2.98
C ASP A 383 16.96 3.06 3.27
N GLY A 384 16.36 1.90 3.55
CA GLY A 384 15.04 1.80 4.13
C GLY A 384 15.07 2.18 5.61
N CYS A 385 13.95 2.66 6.15
CA CYS A 385 13.87 3.05 7.55
C CYS A 385 12.65 2.42 8.24
N TYR A 386 12.83 1.39 9.08
CA TYR A 386 11.69 0.74 9.72
C TYR A 386 10.98 1.68 10.73
N ASP A 387 11.68 2.21 11.72
CA ASP A 387 11.12 3.19 12.65
C ASP A 387 12.18 4.23 13.02
N ALA A 388 12.06 5.43 12.44
CA ALA A 388 13.00 6.53 12.67
C ALA A 388 12.94 7.05 14.11
N GLY A 389 11.73 7.10 14.71
CA GLY A 389 11.53 7.62 16.07
C GLY A 389 12.16 6.72 17.12
N LYS A 390 12.13 5.40 16.89
CA LYS A 390 12.73 4.39 17.76
C LYS A 390 14.17 4.01 17.37
N GLY A 391 14.70 4.57 16.29
CA GLY A 391 16.02 4.20 15.76
C GLY A 391 16.12 2.75 15.28
N LEU A 392 14.99 2.09 14.98
CA LEU A 392 14.94 0.68 14.61
C LEU A 392 15.14 0.52 13.10
N ALA A 393 16.13 -0.28 12.72
CA ALA A 393 16.48 -0.61 11.34
C ALA A 393 16.49 0.64 10.42
N VAL A 394 17.24 1.66 10.84
CA VAL A 394 17.47 2.88 10.08
C VAL A 394 18.58 2.63 9.06
N ARG A 395 18.32 2.94 7.79
CA ARG A 395 19.19 2.67 6.64
C ARG A 395 19.44 1.18 6.34
N HIS A 396 18.44 0.34 6.59
CA HIS A 396 18.51 -1.10 6.36
C HIS A 396 17.85 -1.51 5.05
N GLU A 397 18.13 -2.74 4.61
CA GLU A 397 17.27 -3.44 3.65
C GLU A 397 15.99 -3.88 4.36
N LEU A 398 14.83 -3.72 3.72
CA LEU A 398 13.52 -4.01 4.30
C LEU A 398 12.74 -4.92 3.35
N VAL A 399 12.25 -6.06 3.83
CA VAL A 399 11.60 -7.07 2.96
C VAL A 399 10.39 -6.52 2.19
N TRP A 400 9.65 -5.57 2.76
CA TRP A 400 8.54 -4.92 2.05
C TRP A 400 9.05 -3.94 0.99
N GLY A 401 10.16 -3.23 1.24
CA GLY A 401 10.81 -2.39 0.23
C GLY A 401 11.25 -3.21 -0.97
N ASP A 402 11.89 -4.36 -0.73
CA ASP A 402 12.29 -5.29 -1.79
C ASP A 402 11.09 -5.80 -2.58
N PHE A 403 10.00 -6.16 -1.89
CA PHE A 403 8.76 -6.60 -2.55
C PHE A 403 8.21 -5.55 -3.52
N PHE A 404 8.03 -4.30 -3.09
CA PHE A 404 7.46 -3.28 -3.96
C PHE A 404 8.41 -2.85 -5.08
N LEU A 405 9.74 -2.86 -4.85
CA LEU A 405 10.71 -2.63 -5.91
C LEU A 405 10.68 -3.76 -6.95
N ALA A 406 10.73 -5.01 -6.51
CA ALA A 406 10.66 -6.18 -7.39
C ALA A 406 9.36 -6.19 -8.19
N LEU A 407 8.23 -5.90 -7.54
CA LEU A 407 6.92 -5.84 -8.17
C LEU A 407 6.86 -4.77 -9.27
N ALA A 408 7.37 -3.57 -8.99
CA ALA A 408 7.41 -2.48 -9.98
C ALA A 408 8.33 -2.80 -11.17
N LEU A 409 9.54 -3.33 -10.91
CA LEU A 409 10.49 -3.72 -11.96
C LEU A 409 9.92 -4.86 -12.81
N ALA A 410 9.29 -5.87 -12.19
CA ALA A 410 8.66 -6.97 -12.89
C ALA A 410 7.45 -6.51 -13.73
N ALA A 411 6.72 -5.49 -13.28
CA ALA A 411 5.65 -4.89 -14.06
C ALA A 411 6.18 -4.13 -15.29
N LEU A 412 7.23 -3.32 -15.13
CA LEU A 412 7.88 -2.64 -16.26
C LEU A 412 8.50 -3.63 -17.26
N ALA A 413 9.06 -4.73 -16.78
CA ALA A 413 9.57 -5.82 -17.61
C ALA A 413 8.47 -6.67 -18.27
N GLY A 414 7.18 -6.39 -18.03
CA GLY A 414 6.05 -7.16 -18.57
C GLY A 414 5.83 -8.54 -17.94
N ALA A 415 6.57 -8.89 -16.88
CA ALA A 415 6.43 -10.16 -16.17
C ALA A 415 5.22 -10.18 -15.21
N VAL A 416 4.75 -9.02 -14.76
CA VAL A 416 3.62 -8.89 -13.82
C VAL A 416 2.57 -7.91 -14.35
N ASP A 417 1.30 -8.28 -14.24
CA ASP A 417 0.17 -7.39 -14.46
C ASP A 417 -0.32 -6.80 -13.12
N LEU A 418 -0.05 -5.51 -12.90
CA LEU A 418 -0.43 -4.78 -11.68
C LEU A 418 -1.93 -4.59 -11.50
N THR A 419 -2.75 -4.90 -12.51
CA THR A 419 -4.21 -4.90 -12.34
C THR A 419 -4.71 -6.10 -11.53
N ARG A 420 -3.84 -7.09 -11.26
CA ARG A 420 -4.17 -8.35 -10.57
C ARG A 420 -3.47 -8.52 -9.21
N VAL A 421 -2.60 -7.59 -8.81
CA VAL A 421 -1.70 -7.67 -7.65
C VAL A 421 -1.64 -6.35 -6.95
#